data_AF-A0A1Q6PX95-F1
#
_entry.id   AF-A0A1Q6PX95-F1
#
_cell.length_a   1.000
_cell.length_b   1.000
_cell.length_c   1.000
_cell.angle_alpha   90.00
_cell.angle_beta   90.00
_cell.angle_gamma   90.00
#
_symmetry.space_group_name_H-M   'P 1'
#
loop_
_entity.id
_entity.type
_entity.pdbx_description
1 polymer ?
#
loop_
_entity_poly.entity_id
_entity_poly.type
_entity_poly.pdbx_seq_one_letter_code
_entity_poly.pdbx_strand_id
1 'polypeptide(L)'
;MVTKNKTPAEVEAVTITMSRETAQAVKQACEEYLRFRMGQFEDFTNEVCCWDYVDKMEKRCHTTEERKQFHKDHEADFLKCMRLRNQMRQGMDALWKQNVPPASIDTTMKGAYRAETVWLTIRHALAWHDFPEGGQWVDFYEPMNRSDQPMPKVELKLKGEEK
;
A
#
# COMPACT_ATOMS: atom_id res chain seq x y z
N MET A 1 -0.81 -0.09 52.66
CA MET A 1 -1.27 0.14 51.28
C MET A 1 -0.09 -0.10 50.35
N VAL A 2 -0.15 -1.09 49.47
CA VAL A 2 0.92 -1.33 48.49
C VAL A 2 0.67 -0.39 47.30
N THR A 3 1.49 0.65 47.19
CA THR A 3 1.55 1.54 46.03
C THR A 3 2.12 0.75 44.85
N LYS A 4 1.23 0.27 43.96
CA LYS A 4 1.66 -0.27 42.66
C LYS A 4 2.02 0.91 41.75
N ASN A 5 3.28 1.33 41.75
CA ASN A 5 3.84 2.06 40.61
C ASN A 5 3.83 1.10 39.41
N LYS A 6 2.80 1.16 38.58
CA LYS A 6 2.68 0.36 37.36
C LYS A 6 3.13 1.17 36.15
N THR A 7 4.41 1.50 36.07
CA THR A 7 4.95 1.83 34.75
C THR A 7 5.01 0.52 33.98
N PRO A 8 4.38 0.39 32.80
CA PRO A 8 4.48 -0.82 32.00
C PRO A 8 5.95 -1.11 31.68
N ALA A 9 6.32 -2.39 31.62
CA ALA A 9 7.65 -2.80 31.17
C ALA A 9 7.89 -2.31 29.74
N GLU A 10 9.15 -1.96 29.44
CA GLU A 10 9.56 -1.58 28.10
C GLU A 10 9.45 -2.78 27.15
N VAL A 11 8.88 -2.56 25.97
CA VAL A 11 8.74 -3.58 24.93
C VAL A 11 9.78 -3.29 23.85
N GLU A 12 10.79 -4.14 23.76
CA GLU A 12 11.86 -4.02 22.77
C GLU A 12 11.39 -4.39 21.35
N ALA A 13 10.57 -5.43 21.22
CA ALA A 13 10.10 -5.94 19.94
C ALA A 13 8.68 -6.54 20.02
N VAL A 14 7.97 -6.52 18.89
CA VAL A 14 6.63 -7.11 18.74
C VAL A 14 6.64 -8.08 17.55
N THR A 15 6.21 -9.32 17.78
CA THR A 15 6.05 -10.32 16.72
C THR A 15 4.57 -10.44 16.35
N ILE A 16 4.27 -10.30 15.06
CA ILE A 16 2.92 -10.44 14.52
C ILE A 16 2.92 -11.57 13.48
N THR A 17 1.99 -12.51 13.62
CA THR A 17 1.71 -13.53 12.60
C THR A 17 0.40 -13.18 11.91
N MET A 18 0.39 -13.27 10.58
CA MET A 18 -0.76 -12.94 9.76
C MET A 18 -0.86 -13.89 8.56
N SER A 19 -2.07 -14.04 8.00
CA SER A 19 -2.22 -14.74 6.73
C SER A 19 -1.52 -13.98 5.61
N ARG A 20 -1.27 -14.66 4.49
CA ARG A 20 -0.70 -14.04 3.30
C ARG A 20 -1.54 -12.86 2.81
N GLU A 21 -2.86 -13.04 2.76
CA GLU A 21 -3.82 -12.05 2.30
C GLU A 21 -3.85 -10.84 3.24
N THR A 22 -3.74 -11.08 4.54
CA THR A 22 -3.65 -10.00 5.53
C THR A 22 -2.32 -9.25 5.41
N ALA A 23 -1.20 -9.95 5.15
CA ALA A 23 0.08 -9.30 4.89
C ALA A 23 0.04 -8.43 3.63
N GLN A 24 -0.65 -8.86 2.57
CA GLN A 24 -0.86 -8.06 1.37
C GLN A 24 -1.70 -6.82 1.67
N ALA A 25 -2.75 -6.93 2.49
CA ALA A 25 -3.55 -5.78 2.91
C ALA A 25 -2.74 -4.79 3.77
N VAL A 26 -1.93 -5.29 4.72
CA VAL A 26 -1.03 -4.45 5.53
C VAL A 26 0.00 -3.75 4.66
N LYS A 27 0.61 -4.47 3.70
CA LYS A 27 1.52 -3.90 2.70
C LYS A 27 0.87 -2.73 1.97
N GLN A 28 -0.35 -2.91 1.46
CA GLN A 28 -1.09 -1.87 0.73
C GLN A 28 -1.41 -0.67 1.62
N ALA A 29 -1.90 -0.90 2.83
CA ALA A 29 -2.23 0.17 3.78
C ALA A 29 -0.99 0.99 4.19
N CYS A 30 0.16 0.33 4.38
CA CYS A 30 1.41 1.01 4.68
C CYS A 30 1.91 1.87 3.51
N GLU A 31 1.77 1.37 2.27
CA GLU A 31 2.08 2.15 1.07
C GLU A 31 1.15 3.36 0.95
N GLU A 32 -0.16 3.16 1.04
CA GLU A 32 -1.15 4.23 0.90
C GLU A 32 -0.97 5.32 1.97
N TYR A 33 -0.71 4.93 3.21
CA TYR A 33 -0.35 5.87 4.27
C TYR A 33 0.89 6.70 3.88
N LEU A 34 1.96 6.08 3.41
CA LEU A 34 3.15 6.79 2.94
C LEU A 34 2.82 7.75 1.79
N ARG A 35 2.09 7.28 0.77
CA ARG A 35 1.70 8.06 -0.42
C ARG A 35 0.88 9.29 -0.05
N PHE A 36 -0.12 9.13 0.82
CA PHE A 36 -0.92 10.25 1.31
C PHE A 36 -0.10 11.27 2.06
N ARG A 37 0.87 10.84 2.88
CA ARG A 37 1.77 11.77 3.58
C ARG A 37 2.72 12.50 2.64
N MET A 38 2.95 11.98 1.43
CA MET A 38 3.70 12.65 0.35
C MET A 38 2.83 13.48 -0.59
N GLY A 39 1.51 13.50 -0.40
CA GLY A 39 0.57 14.16 -1.32
C GLY A 39 0.44 13.45 -2.68
N GLN A 40 0.72 12.15 -2.73
CA GLN A 40 0.54 11.31 -3.91
C GLN A 40 -0.81 10.61 -3.81
N PHE A 41 -1.78 11.07 -4.61
CA PHE A 41 -3.17 10.59 -4.56
C PHE A 41 -3.58 9.81 -5.81
N GLU A 42 -2.66 9.61 -6.76
CA GLU A 42 -2.95 9.03 -8.07
C GLU A 42 -3.52 7.62 -7.95
N ASP A 43 -2.88 6.75 -7.18
CA ASP A 43 -3.29 5.35 -7.05
C ASP A 43 -4.68 5.26 -6.38
N PHE A 44 -4.88 5.98 -5.27
CA PHE A 44 -6.17 6.05 -4.58
C PHE A 44 -7.29 6.57 -5.48
N THR A 45 -7.07 7.70 -6.17
CA THR A 45 -8.09 8.29 -7.04
C THR A 45 -8.39 7.42 -8.27
N ASN A 46 -7.40 6.69 -8.79
CA ASN A 46 -7.61 5.71 -9.85
C ASN A 46 -8.52 4.58 -9.39
N GLU A 47 -8.25 4.02 -8.22
CA GLU A 47 -9.02 2.92 -7.65
C GLU A 47 -10.46 3.35 -7.34
N VAL A 48 -10.65 4.32 -6.46
CA VAL A 48 -11.99 4.64 -5.93
C VAL A 48 -12.92 5.24 -6.98
N CYS A 49 -12.41 6.03 -7.92
CA CYS A 49 -13.24 6.63 -8.96
C CYS A 49 -13.59 5.65 -10.08
N CYS A 50 -12.76 4.62 -10.30
CA CYS A 50 -12.97 3.61 -11.33
C CYS A 50 -13.54 2.29 -10.78
N TRP A 51 -13.79 2.19 -9.48
CA TRP A 51 -14.16 0.94 -8.82
C TRP A 51 -15.36 0.25 -9.46
N ASP A 52 -16.47 0.96 -9.67
CA ASP A 52 -17.67 0.38 -10.29
C ASP A 52 -17.41 -0.11 -11.73
N TYR A 53 -16.59 0.63 -12.48
CA TYR A 53 -16.21 0.24 -13.84
C TYR A 53 -15.35 -1.04 -13.82
N VAL A 54 -14.33 -1.08 -12.97
CA VAL A 54 -13.40 -2.21 -12.83
C VAL A 54 -14.12 -3.44 -12.29
N ASP A 55 -14.96 -3.31 -11.26
CA ASP A 55 -15.74 -4.42 -10.67
C ASP A 55 -16.68 -5.06 -11.70
N LYS A 56 -17.39 -4.24 -12.49
CA LYS A 56 -18.24 -4.74 -13.58
C LYS A 56 -17.43 -5.48 -14.65
N MET A 57 -16.27 -4.96 -15.01
CA MET A 57 -15.37 -5.58 -15.98
C MET A 57 -14.84 -6.92 -15.46
N GLU A 58 -14.33 -6.96 -14.23
CA GLU A 58 -13.74 -8.17 -13.63
C GLU A 58 -14.77 -9.30 -13.44
N LYS A 59 -16.03 -8.96 -13.15
CA LYS A 59 -17.12 -9.94 -13.04
C LYS A 59 -17.57 -10.52 -14.37
N ARG A 60 -17.32 -9.85 -15.49
CA ARG A 60 -17.84 -10.22 -16.81
C ARG A 60 -16.78 -10.66 -17.80
N CYS A 61 -15.51 -10.32 -17.56
CA CYS A 61 -14.44 -10.53 -18.51
C CYS A 61 -13.32 -11.36 -17.89
N HIS A 62 -13.05 -12.51 -18.49
CA HIS A 62 -11.99 -13.44 -18.10
C HIS A 62 -10.87 -13.52 -19.15
N THR A 63 -11.07 -12.89 -20.31
CA THR A 63 -10.11 -12.83 -21.40
C THR A 63 -9.84 -11.39 -21.85
N THR A 64 -8.71 -11.20 -22.54
CA THR A 64 -8.32 -9.90 -23.11
C THR A 64 -9.32 -9.40 -24.15
N GLU A 65 -9.90 -10.29 -24.98
CA GLU A 65 -10.87 -9.91 -26.00
C GLU A 65 -12.20 -9.47 -25.38
N GLU A 66 -12.67 -10.16 -24.33
CA GLU A 66 -13.85 -9.73 -23.57
C GLU A 66 -13.63 -8.34 -22.94
N ARG A 67 -12.44 -8.07 -22.38
CA ARG A 67 -12.12 -6.74 -21.83
C ARG A 67 -12.14 -5.65 -22.90
N LYS A 68 -11.61 -5.93 -24.10
CA LYS A 68 -11.67 -4.99 -25.24
C LYS A 68 -13.10 -4.73 -25.66
N GLN A 69 -13.93 -5.77 -25.75
CA GLN A 69 -15.34 -5.62 -26.11
C GLN A 69 -16.11 -4.85 -25.04
N PHE A 70 -15.92 -5.19 -23.76
CA PHE A 70 -16.50 -4.47 -22.64
C PHE A 70 -16.13 -2.99 -22.66
N HIS A 71 -14.87 -2.65 -22.93
CA HIS A 71 -14.44 -1.25 -23.07
C HIS A 71 -15.20 -0.50 -24.17
N LYS A 72 -15.47 -1.14 -25.31
CA LYS A 72 -16.26 -0.54 -26.40
C LYS A 72 -17.71 -0.34 -25.98
N ASP A 73 -18.32 -1.34 -25.34
CA ASP A 73 -19.72 -1.31 -24.94
C ASP A 73 -19.99 -0.36 -23.76
N HIS A 74 -18.97 -0.13 -22.93
CA HIS A 74 -19.03 0.68 -21.72
C HIS A 74 -18.16 1.94 -21.80
N GLU A 75 -17.87 2.44 -23.00
CA GLU A 75 -17.01 3.62 -23.20
C GLU A 75 -17.52 4.84 -22.41
N ALA A 76 -18.83 5.07 -22.37
CA ALA A 76 -19.42 6.17 -21.61
C ALA A 76 -19.18 6.06 -20.08
N ASP A 77 -19.25 4.84 -19.54
CA ASP A 77 -18.96 4.57 -18.12
C ASP A 77 -17.47 4.78 -17.82
N PHE A 78 -16.60 4.34 -18.73
CA PHE A 78 -15.16 4.59 -18.64
C PHE A 78 -14.83 6.09 -18.68
N LEU A 79 -15.38 6.83 -19.64
CA LEU A 79 -15.18 8.28 -19.73
C LEU A 79 -15.71 9.01 -18.48
N LYS A 80 -16.83 8.53 -17.91
CA LYS A 80 -17.36 9.04 -16.65
C LYS A 80 -16.39 8.80 -15.49
N CYS A 81 -15.87 7.60 -15.29
CA CYS A 81 -14.93 7.33 -14.19
C CYS A 81 -13.61 8.11 -14.37
N MET A 82 -13.12 8.23 -15.60
CA MET A 82 -11.94 9.04 -15.93
C MET A 82 -12.13 10.53 -15.59
N ARG A 83 -13.32 11.09 -15.88
CA ARG A 83 -13.66 12.46 -15.50
C ARG A 83 -13.67 12.63 -13.98
N LEU A 84 -14.32 11.71 -13.25
CA LEU A 84 -14.38 11.74 -11.78
C LEU A 84 -12.97 11.64 -11.17
N ARG A 85 -12.15 10.70 -11.66
CA ARG A 85 -10.75 10.52 -11.25
C ARG A 85 -9.94 11.79 -11.45
N ASN A 86 -10.03 12.40 -12.64
CA ASN A 86 -9.30 13.63 -12.94
C ASN A 86 -9.73 14.79 -12.06
N GLN A 87 -11.03 14.96 -11.83
CA GLN A 87 -11.56 16.00 -10.97
C GLN A 87 -11.12 15.83 -9.51
N MET A 88 -11.23 14.61 -8.98
CA MET A 88 -10.84 14.30 -7.60
C MET A 88 -9.34 14.51 -7.39
N ARG A 89 -8.50 13.99 -8.29
CA ARG A 89 -7.04 14.18 -8.24
C ARG A 89 -6.67 15.65 -8.22
N GLN A 90 -7.18 16.44 -9.17
CA GLN A 90 -6.88 17.88 -9.21
C GLN A 90 -7.32 18.60 -7.93
N GLY A 91 -8.49 18.25 -7.39
CA GLY A 91 -8.99 18.83 -6.14
C GLY A 91 -8.11 18.48 -4.94
N MET A 92 -7.73 17.21 -4.79
CA MET A 92 -6.86 16.76 -3.70
C MET A 92 -5.46 17.37 -3.81
N ASP A 93 -4.86 17.40 -5.00
CA ASP A 93 -3.55 18.01 -5.25
C ASP A 93 -3.54 19.50 -4.91
N ALA A 94 -4.59 20.23 -5.31
CA ALA A 94 -4.71 21.65 -5.04
C ALA A 94 -4.85 21.93 -3.55
N LEU A 95 -5.74 21.20 -2.87
CA LEU A 95 -5.93 21.34 -1.42
C LEU A 95 -4.66 20.97 -0.65
N TRP A 96 -3.98 19.89 -1.05
CA TRP A 96 -2.72 19.50 -0.43
C TRP A 96 -1.67 20.59 -0.56
N LYS A 97 -1.41 21.08 -1.78
CA LYS A 97 -0.42 22.14 -2.03
C LYS A 97 -0.73 23.45 -1.32
N GLN A 98 -2.00 23.80 -1.19
CA GLN A 98 -2.43 25.03 -0.53
C GLN A 98 -2.31 24.96 1.00
N ASN A 99 -2.61 23.80 1.59
CA ASN A 99 -2.82 23.70 3.04
C ASN A 99 -1.70 22.97 3.78
N VAL A 100 -0.90 22.14 3.10
CA VAL A 100 0.18 21.40 3.74
C VAL A 100 1.46 22.24 3.72
N PRO A 101 1.96 22.66 4.89
CA PRO A 101 3.19 23.42 4.95
C PRO A 101 4.36 22.57 4.43
N PRO A 102 5.33 23.17 3.72
CA PRO A 102 6.61 22.54 3.43
C PRO A 102 7.44 22.48 4.72
N ALA A 103 6.98 21.70 5.71
CA ALA A 103 7.70 21.46 6.94
C ALA A 103 8.90 20.54 6.69
N SER A 104 9.90 20.56 7.60
CA SER A 104 11.04 19.65 7.50
C SER A 104 10.57 18.20 7.43
N ILE A 105 10.91 17.56 6.32
CA ILE A 105 10.51 16.19 5.96
C ILE A 105 10.81 15.23 7.13
N ASP A 106 11.92 15.43 7.84
CA ASP A 106 12.35 14.55 8.93
C ASP A 106 11.34 14.42 10.08
N THR A 107 10.63 15.49 10.46
CA THR A 107 9.68 15.42 11.59
C THR A 107 8.31 14.93 11.13
N THR A 108 7.84 15.40 9.98
CA THR A 108 6.49 15.08 9.50
C THR A 108 6.43 13.68 8.88
N MET A 109 7.48 13.23 8.19
CA MET A 109 7.53 11.93 7.53
C MET A 109 8.01 10.80 8.42
N LYS A 110 8.46 11.07 9.64
CA LYS A 110 8.96 10.05 10.57
C LYS A 110 8.04 8.82 10.70
N GLY A 111 6.75 9.07 10.94
CA GLY A 111 5.75 7.99 11.00
C GLY A 111 5.54 7.28 9.66
N ALA A 112 5.57 8.02 8.55
CA ALA A 112 5.41 7.49 7.21
C ALA A 112 6.60 6.60 6.79
N TYR A 113 7.83 6.99 7.13
CA TYR A 113 9.02 6.16 6.89
C TYR A 113 9.04 4.89 7.74
N ARG A 114 8.49 4.91 8.95
CA ARG A 114 8.30 3.66 9.72
C ARG A 114 7.33 2.72 9.00
N ALA A 115 6.20 3.23 8.49
CA ALA A 115 5.29 2.42 7.68
C ALA A 115 5.93 1.95 6.36
N GLU A 116 6.77 2.78 5.75
CA GLU A 116 7.54 2.41 4.56
C GLU A 116 8.40 1.17 4.81
N THR A 117 9.08 1.06 5.97
CA THR A 117 9.89 -0.13 6.26
C THR A 117 9.07 -1.42 6.29
N VAL A 118 7.82 -1.37 6.78
CA VAL A 118 6.87 -2.49 6.78
C VAL A 118 6.45 -2.82 5.35
N TRP A 119 6.09 -1.81 4.56
CA TRP A 119 5.75 -2.00 3.15
C TRP A 119 6.90 -2.64 2.37
N LEU A 120 8.11 -2.06 2.43
CA LEU A 120 9.27 -2.53 1.68
C LEU A 120 9.65 -3.97 2.05
N THR A 121 9.62 -4.32 3.32
CA THR A 121 9.99 -5.67 3.79
C THR A 121 8.98 -6.73 3.37
N ILE A 122 7.68 -6.48 3.53
CA ILE A 122 6.64 -7.41 3.09
C ILE A 122 6.67 -7.56 1.57
N ARG A 123 6.75 -6.43 0.85
CA ARG A 123 6.81 -6.40 -0.62
C ARG A 123 7.98 -7.21 -1.16
N HIS A 124 9.18 -6.97 -0.64
CA HIS A 124 10.39 -7.66 -1.07
C HIS A 124 10.32 -9.16 -0.78
N ALA A 125 9.90 -9.55 0.43
CA ALA A 125 9.76 -10.95 0.81
C ALA A 125 8.75 -11.70 -0.07
N LEU A 126 7.58 -11.11 -0.31
CA LEU A 126 6.55 -11.73 -1.14
C LEU A 126 6.96 -11.80 -2.63
N ALA A 127 7.64 -10.79 -3.16
CA ALA A 127 8.08 -10.77 -4.55
C ALA A 127 9.08 -11.89 -4.85
N TRP A 128 10.11 -12.05 -4.01
CA TRP A 128 11.08 -13.13 -4.15
C TRP A 128 10.51 -14.51 -3.87
N HIS A 129 9.48 -14.60 -3.03
CA HIS A 129 8.73 -15.86 -2.85
C HIS A 129 7.95 -16.23 -4.12
N ASP A 130 7.24 -15.27 -4.72
CA ASP A 130 6.35 -15.54 -5.87
C ASP A 130 7.12 -15.72 -7.18
N PHE A 131 8.25 -15.06 -7.30
CA PHE A 131 9.10 -15.07 -8.49
C PHE A 131 10.56 -15.25 -8.06
N PRO A 132 10.98 -16.48 -7.69
CA PRO A 132 12.32 -16.75 -7.20
C PRO A 132 13.43 -16.49 -8.23
N GLU A 133 13.10 -16.46 -9.52
CA GLU A 133 13.98 -16.05 -10.61
C GLU A 133 14.25 -14.55 -10.68
N GLY A 134 13.52 -13.76 -9.90
CA GLY A 134 13.61 -12.30 -9.84
C GLY A 134 12.74 -11.58 -10.88
N GLY A 135 12.86 -10.26 -10.94
CA GLY A 135 12.12 -9.42 -11.87
C GLY A 135 12.69 -8.01 -11.99
N GLN A 136 12.19 -7.24 -12.95
CA GLN A 136 12.69 -5.89 -13.27
C GLN A 136 12.01 -4.78 -12.46
N TRP A 137 11.06 -5.14 -11.60
CA TRP A 137 10.25 -4.19 -10.86
C TRP A 137 10.94 -3.78 -9.57
N VAL A 138 10.53 -2.61 -9.06
CA VAL A 138 11.01 -2.10 -7.78
C VAL A 138 10.89 -3.16 -6.68
N ASP A 139 9.90 -4.07 -6.76
CA ASP A 139 9.56 -5.10 -5.76
C ASP A 139 10.72 -6.00 -5.36
N PHE A 140 11.67 -6.22 -6.27
CA PHE A 140 12.84 -7.07 -6.04
C PHE A 140 14.02 -6.36 -5.39
N TYR A 141 14.01 -5.03 -5.35
CA TYR A 141 15.09 -4.25 -4.75
C TYR A 141 15.14 -4.41 -3.23
N GLU A 142 16.36 -4.46 -2.69
CA GLU A 142 16.59 -4.55 -1.26
C GLU A 142 15.90 -3.39 -0.52
N PRO A 143 15.22 -3.65 0.60
CA PRO A 143 14.56 -2.61 1.39
C PRO A 143 15.55 -1.54 1.89
N MET A 144 15.34 -0.29 1.49
CA MET A 144 16.10 0.86 1.98
C MET A 144 15.47 1.43 3.26
N ASN A 145 16.25 1.55 4.34
CA ASN A 145 15.75 2.10 5.59
C ASN A 145 15.91 3.63 5.65
N ARG A 146 14.80 4.36 5.51
CA ARG A 146 14.73 5.82 5.71
C ARG A 146 14.18 6.21 7.09
N SER A 147 13.82 5.23 7.91
CA SER A 147 13.20 5.46 9.21
C SER A 147 14.23 5.59 10.33
N ASP A 148 13.79 6.07 11.48
CA ASP A 148 14.58 6.10 12.71
C ASP A 148 14.51 4.80 13.53
N GLN A 149 14.00 3.72 12.93
CA GLN A 149 13.81 2.41 13.57
C GLN A 149 14.52 1.33 12.75
N PRO A 150 14.88 0.19 13.34
CA PRO A 150 15.43 -0.93 12.59
C PRO A 150 14.43 -1.47 11.55
N MET A 151 14.94 -2.06 10.47
CA MET A 151 14.08 -2.72 9.48
C MET A 151 13.33 -3.90 10.11
N PRO A 152 12.01 -4.04 9.88
CA PRO A 152 11.26 -5.22 10.29
C PRO A 152 11.81 -6.49 9.65
N LYS A 153 11.66 -7.60 10.35
CA LYS A 153 11.95 -8.94 9.81
C LYS A 153 10.66 -9.59 9.34
N VAL A 154 10.67 -10.16 8.13
CA VAL A 154 9.58 -10.97 7.60
C VAL A 154 10.05 -12.42 7.49
N GLU A 155 9.31 -13.33 8.11
CA GLU A 155 9.52 -14.77 8.00
C GLU A 155 8.30 -15.39 7.32
N LEU A 156 8.52 -16.01 6.16
CA LEU A 156 7.46 -16.72 5.42
C LEU A 156 7.40 -18.16 5.92
N LYS A 157 6.21 -18.61 6.34
CA LYS A 157 5.96 -20.00 6.73
C LYS A 157 5.16 -20.69 5.64
N LEU A 158 5.68 -21.78 5.09
CA LEU A 158 5.02 -22.50 4.00
C LEU A 158 3.94 -23.44 4.54
N LYS A 159 2.85 -23.61 3.78
CA LYS A 159 1.81 -24.60 4.11
C LYS A 159 2.45 -26.00 4.05
N GLY A 160 2.44 -26.72 5.16
CA GLY A 160 3.00 -28.07 5.27
C GLY A 160 4.34 -28.16 5.99
N GLU A 161 4.93 -27.04 6.42
CA GLU A 161 6.09 -27.03 7.33
C GLU A 161 5.64 -27.08 8.80
N GLU A 162 4.77 -28.05 9.14
CA GLU A 162 4.70 -28.53 10.51
C GLU A 162 5.78 -29.59 10.68
N LYS A 163 6.82 -29.27 11.46
CA LYS A 163 7.72 -30.28 12.01
C LYS A 163 7.08 -30.94 13.22
#